data_AF-A0A8S3YB67-F1
#
_entry.id   AF-A0A8S3YB67-F1
#
_cell.length_a   1.000
_cell.length_b   1.000
_cell.length_c   1.000
_cell.angle_alpha   90.00
_cell.angle_beta   90.00
_cell.angle_gamma   90.00
#
_symmetry.space_group_name_H-M   'P 1'
#
loop_
_entity.id
_entity.type
_entity.pdbx_description
1 polymer ?
#
loop_
_entity_poly.entity_id
_entity_poly.type
_entity_poly.pdbx_seq_one_letter_code
_entity_poly.pdbx_strand_id
1 'polypeptide(L)'
;MSYGVPSWSFNVWNSSGTLLKLEEIRRMCFIQITTEEFYSVITQQEHPLFHRPYFIMHPCHTAQLLTEFKNKSRNIIVTFLGLISPLLQLNLALEYGL
;
A
#
# COMPACT_ATOMS: atom_id res chain seq x y z
N MET A 1 10.33 -3.72 16.52
CA MET A 1 9.91 -5.10 16.22
C MET A 1 9.41 -5.13 14.79
N SER A 2 9.92 -6.05 13.96
CA SER A 2 9.43 -6.25 12.59
C SER A 2 8.22 -7.18 12.62
N TYR A 3 7.14 -6.82 11.92
CA TYR A 3 5.88 -7.58 11.91
C TYR A 3 5.96 -8.89 11.09
N GLY A 4 7.07 -9.13 10.37
CA GLY A 4 7.22 -10.34 9.55
C GLY A 4 6.23 -10.41 8.37
N VAL A 5 5.75 -9.26 7.90
CA VAL A 5 4.82 -9.13 6.77
C VAL A 5 5.46 -8.32 5.64
N PRO A 6 4.95 -8.45 4.40
CA PRO A 6 5.40 -7.62 3.29
C PRO A 6 5.26 -6.14 3.63
N SER A 7 6.30 -5.36 3.32
CA SER A 7 6.24 -3.89 3.37
C SER A 7 5.88 -3.34 2.01
N TRP A 8 5.13 -2.24 1.99
CA TRP A 8 4.80 -1.52 0.76
C TRP A 8 5.23 -0.07 0.88
N SER A 9 6.19 0.32 0.04
CA SER A 9 6.68 1.68 -0.09
C SER A 9 6.42 2.17 -1.51
N PHE A 10 5.84 3.35 -1.66
CA PHE A 10 5.45 3.88 -2.96
C PHE A 10 5.53 5.40 -3.01
N ASN A 11 5.52 5.91 -4.23
CA ASN A 11 5.35 7.31 -4.56
C ASN A 11 4.45 7.36 -5.79
N VAL A 12 3.66 8.42 -5.93
CA VAL A 12 2.73 8.61 -7.05
C VAL A 12 3.01 9.95 -7.68
N TRP A 13 3.09 9.98 -9.02
CA TRP A 13 3.32 11.20 -9.78
C TRP A 13 2.15 11.45 -10.73
N ASN A 14 1.83 12.72 -10.95
CA ASN A 14 0.90 13.09 -12.03
C ASN A 14 1.61 13.05 -13.40
N SER A 15 0.84 13.29 -14.47
CA SER A 15 1.35 13.30 -15.85
C SER A 15 2.41 14.38 -16.11
N SER A 16 2.49 15.41 -15.28
CA SER A 16 3.52 16.45 -15.33
C SER A 16 4.81 16.07 -14.57
N GLY A 17 4.85 14.89 -13.94
CA GLY A 17 5.99 14.44 -13.15
C GLY A 17 6.04 15.03 -11.73
N THR A 18 4.96 15.66 -11.26
CA THR A 18 4.87 16.18 -9.89
C THR A 18 4.43 15.09 -8.93
N LEU A 19 5.17 14.92 -7.83
CA LEU A 19 4.81 13.98 -6.76
C LEU A 19 3.50 14.42 -6.10
N LEU A 20 2.55 13.49 -5.98
CA LEU A 20 1.27 13.71 -5.30
C LEU A 20 1.44 13.77 -3.79
N LYS A 21 0.66 14.65 -3.16
CA LYS A 21 0.52 14.72 -1.70
C LYS A 21 -0.44 13.63 -1.19
N LEU A 22 -0.36 13.33 0.11
CA LEU A 22 -1.21 12.32 0.76
C LEU A 22 -2.72 12.57 0.53
N GLU A 23 -3.13 13.84 0.59
CA GLU A 23 -4.50 14.29 0.30
C GLU A 23 -4.97 13.95 -1.14
N GLU A 24 -4.06 14.04 -2.10
CA GLU A 24 -4.35 13.74 -3.51
C GLU A 24 -4.42 12.23 -3.74
N ILE A 25 -3.49 11.48 -3.13
CA ILE A 25 -3.50 10.01 -3.16
C ILE A 25 -4.79 9.47 -2.55
N ARG A 26 -5.25 10.05 -1.43
CA ARG A 26 -6.51 9.65 -0.79
C ARG A 26 -7.71 9.76 -1.73
N ARG A 27 -7.76 10.79 -2.58
CA ARG A 27 -8.85 10.97 -3.56
C ARG A 27 -8.90 9.86 -4.61
N MET A 28 -7.81 9.11 -4.78
CA MET A 28 -7.73 7.94 -5.67
C MET A 28 -8.20 6.65 -5.00
N CYS A 29 -8.46 6.65 -3.69
CA CYS A 29 -8.88 5.47 -2.95
C CYS A 29 -10.28 5.01 -3.40
N PHE A 30 -10.41 3.74 -3.80
CA PHE A 30 -11.68 3.16 -4.28
C PHE A 30 -12.56 2.62 -3.15
N ILE A 31 -12.00 2.45 -1.96
CA ILE A 31 -12.74 1.97 -0.78
C ILE A 31 -13.27 3.14 0.05
N GLN A 32 -14.48 2.98 0.57
CA GLN A 32 -15.08 3.94 1.50
C GLN A 32 -14.45 3.77 2.88
N ILE A 33 -13.42 4.57 3.17
CA ILE A 33 -12.83 4.70 4.50
C ILE A 33 -12.74 6.17 4.90
N THR A 34 -12.73 6.43 6.20
CA THR A 34 -12.59 7.79 6.74
C THR A 34 -11.21 8.38 6.45
N THR A 35 -11.08 9.70 6.61
CA THR A 35 -9.78 10.39 6.48
C THR A 35 -8.77 9.83 7.46
N GLU A 36 -9.25 9.66 8.69
CA GLU A 36 -8.48 9.28 9.85
C GLU A 36 -7.96 7.84 9.69
N GLU A 37 -8.81 6.94 9.19
CA GLU A 37 -8.41 5.57 8.85
C GLU A 37 -7.36 5.57 7.74
N PHE A 38 -7.57 6.31 6.65
CA PHE A 38 -6.59 6.36 5.56
C PHE A 38 -5.21 6.87 6.04
N TYR A 39 -5.17 7.92 6.87
CA TYR A 39 -3.91 8.45 7.42
C TYR A 39 -3.31 7.58 8.51
N SER A 40 -4.10 6.74 9.18
CA SER A 40 -3.55 5.71 10.06
C SER A 40 -2.83 4.59 9.28
N VAL A 41 -3.31 4.30 8.06
CA VAL A 41 -2.76 3.24 7.21
C VAL A 41 -1.56 3.70 6.40
N ILE A 42 -1.57 4.93 5.88
CA ILE A 42 -0.49 5.47 5.03
C ILE A 42 0.20 6.63 5.73
N THR A 43 1.52 6.51 5.88
CA THR A 43 2.39 7.56 6.45
C THR A 43 3.60 7.80 5.56
N GLN A 44 4.34 8.88 5.79
CA GLN A 44 5.56 9.19 5.06
C GLN A 44 6.78 8.91 5.95
N GLN A 45 7.72 8.12 5.46
CA GLN A 45 8.96 7.79 6.15
C GLN A 45 10.14 7.78 5.18
N GLU A 46 11.36 7.82 5.72
CA GLU A 46 12.56 7.61 4.92
C GLU A 46 12.64 6.15 4.46
N HIS A 47 12.84 5.94 3.16
CA HIS A 47 12.98 4.60 2.61
C HIS A 47 14.30 3.95 3.07
N PRO A 48 14.28 2.73 3.64
CA PRO A 48 15.45 2.12 4.27
C PRO A 48 16.62 1.85 3.29
N LEU A 49 16.34 1.73 1.99
CA LEU A 49 17.36 1.53 0.96
C LEU A 49 17.70 2.79 0.16
N PHE A 50 16.77 3.74 0.05
CA PHE A 50 16.91 4.89 -0.87
C PHE A 50 17.16 6.20 -0.15
N HIS A 51 17.07 6.22 1.19
CA HIS A 51 17.34 7.38 2.04
C HIS A 51 16.63 8.65 1.58
N ARG A 52 15.38 8.50 1.14
CA ARG A 52 14.52 9.60 0.69
C ARG A 52 13.06 9.33 1.07
N PRO A 53 12.21 10.36 1.12
CA PRO A 53 10.83 10.19 1.56
C PRO A 53 10.01 9.31 0.60
N TYR A 54 9.32 8.32 1.17
CA TYR A 54 8.33 7.49 0.50
C TYR A 54 7.07 7.45 1.34
N PHE A 55 5.92 7.28 0.69
CA PHE A 55 4.73 6.81 1.37
C PHE A 55 4.90 5.33 1.69
N ILE A 56 4.56 4.95 2.92
CA ILE A 56 4.58 3.56 3.36
C ILE A 56 3.23 3.18 3.94
N MET A 57 2.82 1.94 3.67
CA MET A 57 1.72 1.32 4.42
C MET A 57 2.24 0.87 5.79
N HIS A 58 1.56 1.26 6.85
CA HIS A 58 1.98 0.90 8.20
C HIS A 58 1.84 -0.62 8.40
N PRO A 59 2.92 -1.33 8.77
CA PRO A 59 2.98 -2.79 8.74
C PRO A 59 2.03 -3.47 9.74
N CYS A 60 1.59 -2.76 10.79
CA CYS A 60 0.61 -3.32 11.73
C CYS A 60 -0.74 -3.63 11.06
N HIS A 61 -1.20 -2.78 10.13
CA HIS A 61 -2.46 -2.99 9.41
C HIS A 61 -2.33 -4.15 8.43
N THR A 62 -1.19 -4.25 7.74
CA THR A 62 -0.89 -5.41 6.90
C THR A 62 -0.92 -6.71 7.70
N ALA A 63 -0.32 -6.73 8.90
CA ALA A 63 -0.33 -7.91 9.76
C ALA A 63 -1.73 -8.29 10.24
N GLN A 64 -2.55 -7.31 10.63
CA GLN A 64 -3.94 -7.54 11.00
C GLN A 64 -4.73 -8.14 9.82
N LEU A 65 -4.63 -7.55 8.64
CA LEU A 65 -5.35 -8.02 7.44
C LEU A 65 -4.89 -9.43 7.03
N LEU A 66 -3.58 -9.69 6.96
CA LEU A 66 -3.07 -10.99 6.53
C LEU A 66 -3.37 -12.11 7.53
N THR A 67 -3.61 -11.80 8.81
CA THR A 67 -4.01 -12.80 9.81
C THR A 67 -5.35 -13.45 9.43
N GLU A 68 -6.29 -12.70 8.86
CA GLU A 68 -7.61 -13.21 8.42
C GLU A 68 -7.51 -14.20 7.25
N PHE A 69 -6.42 -14.12 6.49
CA PHE A 69 -6.14 -14.99 5.34
C PHE A 69 -5.16 -16.11 5.67
N LYS A 70 -4.72 -16.22 6.93
CA LYS A 70 -3.86 -17.31 7.39
C LYS A 70 -4.57 -18.65 7.11
N ASN A 71 -3.88 -19.54 6.39
CA ASN A 71 -4.39 -20.84 5.91
C ASN A 71 -5.50 -20.78 4.83
N LYS A 72 -5.98 -19.59 4.43
CA LYS A 72 -6.91 -19.42 3.30
C LYS A 72 -6.17 -19.02 2.03
N SER A 73 -5.10 -18.25 2.16
CA SER A 73 -4.28 -17.82 1.04
C SER A 73 -3.37 -18.96 0.55
N ARG A 74 -3.39 -19.20 -0.77
CA ARG A 74 -2.42 -20.07 -1.45
C ARG A 74 -1.10 -19.34 -1.73
N ASN A 75 -1.14 -18.01 -1.82
CA ASN A 75 0.02 -17.16 -2.04
C ASN A 75 -0.20 -15.82 -1.33
N ILE A 76 0.51 -15.63 -0.21
CA ILE A 76 0.30 -14.48 0.66
C ILE A 76 0.69 -13.15 0.00
N ILE A 77 1.63 -13.17 -0.95
CA ILE A 77 2.03 -11.98 -1.70
C ILE A 77 0.93 -11.56 -2.67
N VAL A 78 0.32 -12.51 -3.39
CA VAL A 78 -0.82 -12.21 -4.26
C VAL A 78 -2.01 -11.71 -3.45
N THR A 79 -2.29 -12.31 -2.29
CA THR A 79 -3.31 -11.80 -1.37
C THR A 79 -3.00 -10.37 -0.91
N PHE A 80 -1.77 -10.09 -0.51
CA PHE A 80 -1.33 -8.77 -0.11
C PHE A 80 -1.49 -7.72 -1.23
N LEU A 81 -1.07 -8.03 -2.45
CA LEU A 81 -1.26 -7.14 -3.61
C LEU A 81 -2.74 -6.84 -3.85
N GLY A 82 -3.60 -7.88 -3.79
CA GLY A 82 -5.04 -7.71 -3.94
C GLY A 82 -5.68 -6.84 -2.85
N LEU A 83 -5.15 -6.86 -1.62
CA LEU A 83 -5.60 -6.00 -0.53
C LEU A 83 -5.19 -4.53 -0.72
N ILE A 84 -4.04 -4.28 -1.34
CA ILE A 84 -3.52 -2.91 -1.59
C ILE A 84 -4.19 -2.27 -2.81
N SER A 85 -4.52 -3.06 -3.84
CA SER A 85 -5.00 -2.52 -5.12
C SER A 85 -6.16 -1.52 -4.99
N PRO A 86 -7.20 -1.76 -4.17
CA PRO A 86 -8.30 -0.80 -4.00
C PRO A 86 -7.91 0.50 -3.29
N LEU A 87 -6.85 0.48 -2.47
CA LEU A 87 -6.38 1.66 -1.73
C LEU A 87 -5.62 2.64 -2.64
N LEU A 88 -4.89 2.12 -3.63
CA LEU A 88 -3.98 2.90 -4.48
C LEU A 88 -4.34 2.90 -5.96
N GLN A 89 -5.47 2.31 -6.33
CA GLN A 89 -5.87 2.08 -7.73
C GLN A 89 -4.76 1.39 -8.54
N LEU A 90 -4.15 0.36 -7.96
CA LEU A 90 -3.02 -0.34 -8.60
C LEU A 90 -3.52 -1.14 -9.80
N ASN A 91 -3.31 -0.62 -11.01
CA ASN A 91 -3.56 -1.33 -12.27
C ASN A 91 -2.32 -2.15 -12.64
N LEU A 92 -2.33 -3.44 -12.33
CA LEU A 92 -1.29 -4.38 -12.75
C LEU A 92 -1.62 -4.93 -14.14
N ALA A 93 -0.69 -4.80 -15.08
CA ALA A 93 -0.80 -5.44 -16.37
C ALA A 93 -0.79 -6.97 -16.20
N LEU A 94 -1.66 -7.67 -16.93
CA LEU A 94 -1.81 -9.13 -16.82
C LEU A 94 -0.51 -9.89 -17.17
N GLU A 95 0.35 -9.29 -18.00
CA GLU A 95 1.66 -9.81 -18.37
C GLU A 95 2.59 -10.04 -17.17
N TYR A 96 2.37 -9.37 -16.03
CA TYR A 96 3.15 -9.61 -14.82
C TYR A 96 2.76 -10.91 -14.08
N GLY A 97 1.69 -11.58 -14.51
CA GLY A 97 1.23 -12.86 -13.95
C GLY A 97 1.41 -14.06 -14.89
N LEU A 98 1.98 -13.85 -16.08
CA LEU A 98 2.29 -14.88 -17.08
C LEU A 98 3.76 -15.32 -16.97
#